data_AF-A0A7C5S963-F1
#
_entry.id   AF-A0A7C5S963-F1
#
_cell.length_a   1.000
_cell.length_b   1.000
_cell.length_c   1.000
_cell.angle_alpha   90.00
_cell.angle_beta   90.00
_cell.angle_gamma   90.00
#
_symmetry.space_group_name_H-M   'P 1'
#
loop_
_entity.id
_entity.type
_entity.pdbx_description
1 polymer ?
#
loop_
_entity_poly.entity_id
_entity_poly.type
_entity_poly.pdbx_seq_one_letter_code
_entity_poly.pdbx_strand_id
1 'polypeptide(L)'
;MKNYFSVIVITVIMLSFFSVSHAEDDFVANIQRETYSIATEISNRTAMQDEVLGQATKEAKLGTLKNPEDTERRIRVMERVVALSEEAVAIIKAAPALIAMSESFKNKSTEEKERAIGVVKDSLSELKIDILVKKLQTDRSWALTQIKRFKLLKDNPSSWRYDESKGFIDSSDENFIKRFNELTTEINRLQNRAIELTKKYLGK
;
A
#
# COMPACT_ATOMS: atom_id res chain seq x y z
N MET A 1 1.26 10.82 -16.37
CA MET A 1 0.83 11.36 -15.06
C MET A 1 1.69 10.79 -13.95
N LYS A 2 2.99 11.11 -13.93
CA LYS A 2 3.94 10.66 -12.92
C LYS A 2 4.59 11.93 -12.36
N ASN A 3 4.66 12.08 -11.04
CA ASN A 3 5.36 13.13 -10.26
C ASN A 3 4.59 14.38 -9.79
N TYR A 4 3.31 14.59 -10.10
CA TYR A 4 2.60 15.78 -9.59
C TYR A 4 2.10 15.63 -8.14
N PHE A 5 1.81 14.41 -7.68
CA PHE A 5 1.21 14.19 -6.34
C PHE A 5 2.21 14.37 -5.18
N SER A 6 3.45 13.91 -5.35
CA SER A 6 4.52 14.15 -4.36
C SER A 6 4.87 15.63 -4.24
N VAL A 7 4.79 16.38 -5.34
CA VAL A 7 4.97 17.83 -5.31
C VAL A 7 3.82 18.49 -4.55
N ILE A 8 2.56 18.08 -4.74
CA ILE A 8 1.42 18.69 -4.04
C ILE A 8 1.48 18.46 -2.53
N VAL A 9 1.80 17.25 -2.04
CA VAL A 9 1.92 17.00 -0.59
C VAL A 9 3.07 17.82 0.02
N ILE A 10 4.23 17.86 -0.64
CA ILE A 10 5.37 18.68 -0.20
C ILE A 10 5.04 20.19 -0.28
N THR A 11 4.26 20.62 -1.28
CA THR A 11 3.89 22.03 -1.51
C THR A 11 2.81 22.51 -0.54
N VAL A 12 1.86 21.65 -0.15
CA VAL A 12 0.86 21.97 0.89
C VAL A 12 1.53 22.04 2.28
N ILE A 13 2.51 21.18 2.55
CA ILE A 13 3.35 21.28 3.74
C ILE A 13 4.14 22.60 3.71
N MET A 14 4.80 22.94 2.60
CA MET A 14 5.57 24.20 2.45
C MET A 14 4.73 25.49 2.53
N LEU A 15 3.51 25.51 1.97
CA LEU A 15 2.67 26.72 1.90
C LEU A 15 2.02 27.07 3.25
N SER A 16 1.96 26.13 4.19
CA SER A 16 1.42 26.35 5.54
C SER A 16 2.37 27.14 6.45
N PHE A 17 3.61 27.37 6.02
CA PHE A 17 4.69 27.94 6.86
C PHE A 17 5.05 29.40 6.58
N PHE A 18 4.42 30.07 5.61
CA PHE A 18 4.80 31.44 5.23
C PHE A 18 4.09 32.58 5.98
N SER A 19 3.24 32.28 6.96
CA SER A 19 2.63 33.30 7.83
C SER A 19 3.16 33.16 9.26
N VAL A 20 4.25 33.87 9.54
CA VAL A 20 4.88 34.00 10.86
C VAL A 20 4.27 35.18 11.62
N SER A 21 3.74 34.95 12.82
CA SER A 21 3.86 35.84 13.99
C SER A 21 3.18 35.19 15.21
N HIS A 22 3.87 35.16 16.36
CA HIS A 22 3.58 34.57 17.70
C HIS A 22 4.29 33.22 17.98
N ALA A 23 5.44 33.25 18.66
CA ALA A 23 6.55 32.32 18.39
C ALA A 23 6.91 31.28 19.49
N GLU A 24 6.14 31.12 20.57
CA GLU A 24 6.52 30.22 21.67
C GLU A 24 5.66 28.94 21.77
N ASP A 25 4.33 29.01 21.65
CA ASP A 25 3.45 27.82 21.68
C ASP A 25 3.14 27.21 20.29
N ASP A 26 3.38 27.96 19.21
CA ASP A 26 2.96 27.59 17.86
C ASP A 26 3.83 26.49 17.21
N PHE A 27 5.07 26.30 17.67
CA PHE A 27 5.99 25.35 17.03
C PHE A 27 5.59 23.89 17.27
N VAL A 28 5.46 23.50 18.55
CA VAL A 28 5.03 22.14 18.92
C VAL A 28 3.61 21.88 18.41
N ALA A 29 2.73 22.88 18.49
CA ALA A 29 1.37 22.80 17.96
C ALA A 29 1.35 22.61 16.43
N ASN A 30 2.24 23.26 15.67
CA ASN A 30 2.38 23.05 14.23
C ASN A 30 2.90 21.65 13.90
N ILE A 31 3.97 21.19 14.57
CA ILE A 31 4.49 19.83 14.37
C ILE A 31 3.44 18.77 14.70
N GLN A 32 2.69 18.96 15.80
CA GLN A 32 1.55 18.12 16.14
C GLN A 32 0.51 18.11 15.02
N ARG A 33 0.08 19.28 14.53
CA ARG A 33 -0.92 19.42 13.47
C ARG A 33 -0.50 18.71 12.18
N GLU A 34 0.75 18.86 11.77
CA GLU A 34 1.29 18.21 10.57
C GLU A 34 1.40 16.69 10.74
N THR A 35 1.87 16.25 11.91
CA THR A 35 1.95 14.83 12.24
C THR A 35 0.56 14.19 12.21
N TYR A 36 -0.44 14.84 12.79
CA TYR A 36 -1.84 14.40 12.74
C TYR A 36 -2.41 14.39 11.32
N SER A 37 -2.09 15.40 10.50
CA SER A 37 -2.52 15.46 9.11
C SER A 37 -1.97 14.28 8.30
N ILE A 38 -0.68 13.96 8.46
CA ILE A 38 -0.03 12.85 7.75
C ILE A 38 -0.52 11.50 8.28
N ALA A 39 -0.69 11.34 9.59
CA ALA A 39 -1.29 10.15 10.19
C ALA A 39 -2.70 9.89 9.64
N THR A 40 -3.49 10.95 9.47
CA THR A 40 -4.84 10.89 8.89
C THR A 40 -4.79 10.47 7.42
N GLU A 41 -3.88 11.04 6.63
CA GLU A 41 -3.72 10.65 5.21
C GLU A 41 -3.24 9.19 5.06
N ILE A 42 -2.30 8.75 5.90
CA ILE A 42 -1.85 7.34 5.94
C ILE A 42 -3.04 6.42 6.24
N SER A 43 -3.85 6.78 7.23
CA SER A 43 -5.05 6.02 7.61
C SER A 43 -6.06 5.94 6.45
N ASN A 44 -6.39 7.08 5.83
CA ASN A 44 -7.32 7.15 4.69
C ASN A 44 -6.85 6.31 3.49
N ARG A 45 -5.56 6.40 3.14
CA ARG A 45 -4.99 5.63 2.02
C ARG A 45 -4.96 4.14 2.29
N THR A 46 -4.65 3.76 3.52
CA THR A 46 -4.66 2.35 3.94
C THR A 46 -6.08 1.79 3.91
N ALA A 47 -7.06 2.53 4.41
CA ALA A 47 -8.47 2.12 4.36
C ALA A 47 -8.99 1.95 2.92
N MET A 48 -8.67 2.89 2.03
CA MET A 48 -9.00 2.79 0.60
C MET A 48 -8.30 1.60 -0.07
N GLN A 49 -7.04 1.31 0.31
CA GLN A 49 -6.31 0.15 -0.19
C GLN A 49 -6.96 -1.16 0.29
N ASP A 50 -7.37 -1.25 1.54
CA ASP A 50 -8.02 -2.44 2.10
C ASP A 50 -9.40 -2.69 1.45
N GLU A 51 -10.17 -1.64 1.14
CA GLU A 51 -11.43 -1.76 0.41
C GLU A 51 -11.21 -2.36 -1.00
N VAL A 52 -10.27 -1.78 -1.75
CA VAL A 52 -9.93 -2.26 -3.10
C VAL A 52 -9.33 -3.66 -3.04
N LEU A 53 -8.53 -3.98 -2.03
CA LEU A 53 -7.98 -5.32 -1.82
C LEU A 53 -9.08 -6.34 -1.50
N GLY A 54 -10.09 -5.97 -0.71
CA GLY A 54 -11.27 -6.79 -0.43
C GLY A 54 -12.03 -7.13 -1.72
N GLN A 55 -12.20 -6.17 -2.62
CA GLN A 55 -12.74 -6.42 -3.95
C GLN A 55 -11.81 -7.32 -4.77
N ALA A 56 -10.52 -6.99 -4.85
CA ALA A 56 -9.52 -7.74 -5.61
C ALA A 56 -9.44 -9.21 -5.18
N THR A 57 -9.57 -9.49 -3.87
CA THR A 57 -9.56 -10.86 -3.33
C THR A 57 -10.77 -11.68 -3.83
N LYS A 58 -11.94 -11.04 -3.99
CA LYS A 58 -13.10 -11.70 -4.61
C LYS A 58 -12.85 -11.97 -6.10
N GLU A 59 -12.28 -10.99 -6.79
CA GLU A 59 -11.91 -11.05 -8.22
C GLU A 59 -10.75 -12.01 -8.51
N ALA A 60 -9.94 -12.36 -7.51
CA ALA A 60 -8.83 -13.30 -7.64
C ALA A 60 -9.28 -14.76 -7.81
N LYS A 61 -10.55 -15.08 -7.47
CA LYS A 61 -11.10 -16.42 -7.57
C LYS A 61 -11.28 -16.82 -9.04
N LEU A 62 -10.56 -17.84 -9.50
CA LEU A 62 -10.65 -18.35 -10.87
C LEU A 62 -12.06 -18.84 -11.23
N GLY A 63 -12.81 -19.26 -10.19
CA GLY A 63 -14.22 -19.64 -10.15
C GLY A 63 -15.21 -18.83 -10.99
N THR A 64 -14.84 -17.61 -11.39
CA THR A 64 -15.73 -16.62 -11.96
C THR A 64 -15.26 -16.11 -13.34
N LEU A 65 -14.23 -16.72 -13.96
CA LEU A 65 -13.72 -16.32 -15.27
C LEU A 65 -14.61 -16.92 -16.37
N LYS A 66 -15.45 -16.11 -17.01
CA LYS A 66 -16.39 -16.59 -18.03
C LYS A 66 -15.90 -16.31 -19.45
N ASN A 67 -15.04 -15.30 -19.63
CA ASN A 67 -14.52 -14.88 -20.92
C ASN A 67 -13.16 -14.14 -20.82
N PRO A 68 -12.47 -13.88 -21.94
CA PRO A 68 -11.23 -13.11 -21.96
C PRO A 68 -11.36 -11.70 -21.35
N GLU A 69 -12.52 -11.04 -21.50
CA GLU A 69 -12.78 -9.70 -20.98
C GLU A 69 -12.76 -9.66 -19.44
N ASP A 70 -13.23 -10.73 -18.78
CA ASP A 70 -13.14 -10.89 -17.33
C ASP A 70 -11.70 -10.94 -16.84
N THR A 71 -10.81 -11.55 -17.62
CA THR A 71 -9.38 -11.63 -17.31
C THR A 71 -8.74 -10.24 -17.33
N GLU A 72 -9.08 -9.42 -18.31
CA GLU A 72 -8.58 -8.04 -18.40
C GLU A 72 -9.11 -7.15 -17.28
N ARG A 73 -10.41 -7.26 -16.95
CA ARG A 73 -11.00 -6.53 -15.83
C ARG A 73 -10.27 -6.85 -14.53
N ARG A 74 -9.94 -8.11 -14.27
CA ARG A 74 -9.20 -8.52 -13.06
C ARG A 74 -7.79 -7.98 -13.05
N ILE A 75 -7.10 -7.99 -14.19
CA ILE A 75 -5.78 -7.36 -14.31
C ILE A 75 -5.88 -5.88 -13.88
N ARG A 76 -6.87 -5.13 -14.38
CA ARG A 76 -7.08 -3.73 -13.99
C ARG A 76 -7.34 -3.54 -12.49
N VAL A 77 -8.13 -4.42 -11.88
CA VAL A 77 -8.37 -4.39 -10.42
C VAL A 77 -7.07 -4.62 -9.65
N MET A 78 -6.24 -5.59 -10.07
CA MET A 78 -4.95 -5.85 -9.44
C MET A 78 -3.96 -4.70 -9.65
N GLU A 79 -3.94 -4.08 -10.83
CA GLU A 79 -3.13 -2.88 -11.11
C GLU A 79 -3.50 -1.72 -10.19
N ARG A 80 -4.78 -1.57 -9.86
CA ARG A 80 -5.24 -0.57 -8.89
C ARG A 80 -4.70 -0.86 -7.48
N VAL A 81 -4.66 -2.13 -7.05
CA VAL A 81 -4.03 -2.51 -5.78
C VAL A 81 -2.55 -2.12 -5.77
N VAL A 82 -1.82 -2.42 -6.85
CA VAL A 82 -0.40 -2.07 -6.99
C VAL A 82 -0.18 -0.57 -6.86
N ALA A 83 -0.95 0.24 -7.60
CA ALA A 83 -0.83 1.70 -7.57
C ALA A 83 -1.08 2.26 -6.16
N LEU A 84 -2.16 1.84 -5.50
CA LEU A 84 -2.51 2.31 -4.15
C LEU A 84 -1.47 1.88 -3.10
N SER A 85 -0.93 0.67 -3.20
CA SER A 85 0.15 0.23 -2.32
C SER A 85 1.43 1.05 -2.51
N GLU A 86 1.77 1.43 -3.75
CA GLU A 86 2.92 2.29 -4.03
C GLU A 86 2.73 3.71 -3.49
N GLU A 87 1.55 4.29 -3.68
CA GLU A 87 1.18 5.61 -3.14
C GLU A 87 1.24 5.62 -1.61
N ALA A 88 0.64 4.63 -0.95
CA ALA A 88 0.64 4.54 0.51
C ALA A 88 2.06 4.40 1.07
N VAL A 89 2.91 3.57 0.46
CA VAL A 89 4.32 3.43 0.88
C VAL A 89 5.10 4.73 0.68
N ALA A 90 4.85 5.48 -0.40
CA ALA A 90 5.51 6.75 -0.65
C ALA A 90 5.17 7.79 0.43
N ILE A 91 3.89 7.89 0.83
CA ILE A 91 3.44 8.78 1.91
C ILE A 91 4.07 8.38 3.24
N ILE A 92 4.07 7.08 3.56
CA ILE A 92 4.67 6.57 4.80
C ILE A 92 6.18 6.88 4.85
N LYS A 93 6.89 6.72 3.73
CA LYS A 93 8.33 7.05 3.64
C LYS A 93 8.63 8.54 3.70
N ALA A 94 7.63 9.42 3.52
CA ALA A 94 7.78 10.84 3.74
C ALA A 94 7.68 11.22 5.24
N ALA A 95 7.07 10.39 6.08
CA ALA A 95 6.92 10.68 7.51
C ALA A 95 8.26 10.87 8.27
N PRO A 96 9.33 10.08 8.01
CA PRO A 96 10.66 10.36 8.58
C PRO A 96 11.25 11.72 8.19
N ALA A 97 10.84 12.32 7.07
CA ALA A 97 11.29 13.66 6.69
C ALA A 97 10.78 14.75 7.66
N LEU A 98 9.69 14.49 8.39
CA LEU A 98 9.20 15.37 9.46
C LEU A 98 10.14 15.39 10.67
N ILE A 99 10.75 14.25 11.00
CA ILE A 99 11.78 14.14 12.06
C ILE A 99 13.01 14.95 11.65
N ALA A 100 13.45 14.80 10.40
CA ALA A 100 14.57 15.60 9.87
C ALA A 100 14.23 17.11 9.82
N MET A 101 12.98 17.47 9.52
CA MET A 101 12.52 18.86 9.57
C MET A 101 12.57 19.42 11.00
N SER A 102 12.09 18.68 12.01
CA SER A 102 12.14 19.14 13.41
C SER A 102 13.58 19.32 13.94
N GLU A 103 14.52 18.49 13.48
CA GLU A 103 15.95 18.60 13.79
C GLU A 103 16.63 19.82 13.13
N SER A 104 16.16 20.25 11.96
CA SER A 104 16.78 21.29 11.13
C SER A 104 16.62 22.74 11.64
N PHE A 105 15.72 22.98 12.60
CA PHE A 105 15.45 24.33 13.12
C PHE A 105 16.59 24.83 14.01
N LYS A 106 17.45 25.70 13.46
CA LYS A 106 18.63 26.23 14.18
C LYS A 106 18.31 27.16 15.36
N ASN A 107 17.09 27.70 15.43
CA ASN A 107 16.71 28.76 16.39
C ASN A 107 15.86 28.27 17.58
N LYS A 108 15.77 26.96 17.81
CA LYS A 108 14.95 26.35 18.88
C LYS A 108 15.80 25.67 19.94
N SER A 109 15.33 25.69 21.19
CA SER A 109 16.02 25.06 22.32
C SER A 109 16.11 23.54 22.16
N THR A 110 17.11 22.91 22.80
CA THR A 110 17.27 21.45 22.79
C THR A 110 16.02 20.74 23.31
N GLU A 111 15.40 21.28 24.35
CA GLU A 111 14.21 20.70 25.00
C GLU A 111 12.97 20.75 24.10
N GLU A 112 12.75 21.83 23.34
CA GLU A 112 11.67 21.92 22.36
C GLU A 112 11.85 20.93 21.20
N LYS A 113 13.09 20.75 20.73
CA LYS A 113 13.42 19.77 19.69
C LYS A 113 13.16 18.35 20.17
N GLU A 114 13.58 18.02 21.39
CA GLU A 114 13.33 16.71 21.99
C GLU A 114 11.83 16.42 22.16
N ARG A 115 11.04 17.41 22.61
CA ARG A 115 9.57 17.26 22.67
C ARG A 115 8.93 17.06 21.30
N ALA A 116 9.33 17.85 20.30
CA ALA A 116 8.81 17.72 18.93
C ALA A 116 9.16 16.35 18.32
N ILE A 117 10.39 15.87 18.52
CA ILE A 117 10.82 14.53 18.10
C ILE A 117 10.02 13.45 18.86
N GLY A 118 9.78 13.64 20.16
CA GLY A 118 8.95 12.75 20.98
C GLY A 118 7.54 12.60 20.43
N VAL A 119 6.85 13.72 20.17
CA VAL A 119 5.50 13.74 19.57
C VAL A 119 5.45 12.98 18.24
N VAL A 120 6.43 13.20 17.35
CA VAL A 120 6.48 12.52 16.06
C VAL A 120 6.73 11.03 16.24
N LYS A 121 7.64 10.64 17.14
CA LYS A 121 7.92 9.24 17.44
C LYS A 121 6.70 8.52 18.02
N ASP A 122 6.02 9.12 18.98
CA ASP A 122 4.86 8.53 19.63
C ASP A 122 3.74 8.32 18.59
N SER A 123 3.41 9.36 17.84
CA SER A 123 2.37 9.32 16.80
C SER A 123 2.67 8.29 15.69
N LEU A 124 3.93 8.13 15.28
CA LEU A 124 4.31 7.14 14.27
C LEU A 124 4.45 5.73 14.85
N SER A 125 4.79 5.59 16.12
CA SER A 125 4.91 4.28 16.79
C SER A 125 3.56 3.59 16.91
N GLU A 126 2.50 4.35 17.20
CA GLU A 126 1.11 3.85 17.26
C GLU A 126 0.65 3.27 15.91
N LEU A 127 1.14 3.83 14.81
CA LEU A 127 0.82 3.39 13.45
C LEU A 127 1.62 2.15 13.01
N LYS A 128 2.54 1.64 13.84
CA LYS A 128 3.39 0.45 13.54
C LYS A 128 3.93 0.49 12.11
N ILE A 129 4.47 1.65 11.72
CA ILE A 129 4.85 2.01 10.34
C ILE A 129 5.62 0.90 9.61
N ASP A 130 6.60 0.28 10.27
CA ASP A 130 7.39 -0.80 9.66
C ASP A 130 6.57 -2.03 9.28
N ILE A 131 5.58 -2.40 10.10
CA ILE A 131 4.70 -3.53 9.84
C ILE A 131 3.72 -3.17 8.72
N LEU A 132 3.20 -1.94 8.73
CA LEU A 132 2.31 -1.43 7.70
C LEU A 132 3.00 -1.38 6.32
N VAL A 133 4.23 -0.88 6.24
CA VAL A 133 5.02 -0.89 5.00
C VAL A 133 5.22 -2.30 4.49
N LYS A 134 5.58 -3.25 5.37
CA LYS A 134 5.75 -4.66 4.98
C LYS A 134 4.43 -5.27 4.48
N LYS A 135 3.29 -4.93 5.10
CA LYS A 135 1.97 -5.38 4.63
C LYS A 135 1.72 -4.86 3.21
N LEU A 136 1.82 -3.56 2.99
CA LEU A 136 1.58 -2.92 1.69
C LEU A 136 2.50 -3.48 0.58
N GLN A 137 3.76 -3.74 0.90
CA GLN A 137 4.69 -4.39 -0.03
C GLN A 137 4.30 -5.84 -0.35
N THR A 138 3.76 -6.56 0.63
CA THR A 138 3.26 -7.93 0.47
C THR A 138 1.99 -7.93 -0.39
N ASP A 139 1.03 -7.05 -0.13
CA ASP A 139 -0.21 -6.90 -0.90
C ASP A 139 0.10 -6.54 -2.36
N ARG A 140 1.05 -5.63 -2.58
CA ARG A 140 1.57 -5.30 -3.92
C ARG A 140 2.15 -6.52 -4.63
N SER A 141 2.99 -7.29 -3.94
CA SER A 141 3.63 -8.48 -4.51
C SER A 141 2.60 -9.55 -4.86
N TRP A 142 1.58 -9.71 -4.02
CA TRP A 142 0.45 -10.59 -4.26
C TRP A 142 -0.30 -10.16 -5.53
N ALA A 143 -0.66 -8.88 -5.65
CA ALA A 143 -1.35 -8.34 -6.83
C ALA A 143 -0.54 -8.50 -8.12
N LEU A 144 0.78 -8.24 -8.08
CA LEU A 144 1.67 -8.46 -9.23
C LEU A 144 1.72 -9.93 -9.65
N THR A 145 1.71 -10.85 -8.69
CA THR A 145 1.71 -12.29 -8.98
C THR A 145 0.38 -12.74 -9.57
N GLN A 146 -0.74 -12.19 -9.08
CA GLN A 146 -2.06 -12.37 -9.69
C GLN A 146 -2.10 -11.89 -11.14
N ILE A 147 -1.54 -10.70 -11.43
CA ILE A 147 -1.44 -10.17 -12.80
C ILE A 147 -0.67 -11.14 -13.70
N LYS A 148 0.49 -11.65 -13.24
CA LYS A 148 1.26 -12.65 -14.00
C LYS A 148 0.44 -13.89 -14.30
N ARG A 149 -0.34 -14.38 -13.34
CA ARG A 149 -1.21 -15.55 -13.50
C ARG A 149 -2.33 -15.29 -14.51
N PHE A 150 -2.99 -14.13 -14.44
CA PHE A 150 -4.03 -13.76 -15.40
C PHE A 150 -3.47 -13.51 -16.81
N LYS A 151 -2.27 -12.93 -16.94
CA LYS A 151 -1.60 -12.81 -18.24
C LYS A 151 -1.24 -14.17 -18.82
N LEU A 152 -0.75 -15.11 -18.00
CA LEU A 152 -0.48 -16.48 -18.44
C LEU A 152 -1.73 -17.15 -19.02
N LEU A 153 -2.89 -16.94 -18.39
CA LEU A 153 -4.18 -17.40 -18.91
C LEU A 153 -4.54 -16.71 -20.24
N LYS A 154 -4.48 -15.39 -20.27
CA LYS A 154 -4.80 -14.61 -21.46
C LYS A 154 -3.94 -14.98 -22.68
N ASP A 155 -2.64 -15.20 -22.46
CA ASP A 155 -1.66 -15.43 -23.52
C ASP A 155 -1.67 -16.88 -24.04
N ASN A 156 -2.32 -17.82 -23.34
CA ASN A 156 -2.36 -19.24 -23.71
C ASN A 156 -3.78 -19.81 -23.78
N PRO A 157 -4.75 -19.18 -24.49
CA PRO A 157 -6.16 -19.57 -24.44
C PRO A 157 -6.44 -20.98 -24.99
N SER A 158 -5.55 -21.52 -25.83
CA SER A 158 -5.64 -22.89 -26.34
C SER A 158 -5.14 -23.96 -25.36
N SER A 159 -4.27 -23.56 -24.43
CA SER A 159 -3.64 -24.50 -23.49
C SER A 159 -4.54 -24.84 -22.31
N TRP A 160 -5.58 -24.05 -22.03
CA TRP A 160 -6.44 -24.28 -20.89
C TRP A 160 -7.93 -24.23 -21.21
N ARG A 161 -8.71 -24.99 -20.44
CA ARG A 161 -10.17 -24.97 -20.42
C ARG A 161 -10.63 -24.78 -18.99
N TYR A 162 -11.53 -23.85 -18.77
CA TYR A 162 -12.13 -23.66 -17.46
C TYR A 162 -13.37 -24.55 -17.31
N ASP A 163 -13.35 -25.43 -16.31
CA ASP A 163 -14.50 -26.26 -15.94
C ASP A 163 -15.30 -25.53 -14.87
N GLU A 164 -16.41 -24.89 -15.27
CA GLU A 164 -17.29 -24.14 -14.36
C GLU A 164 -17.86 -25.02 -13.23
N SER A 165 -18.11 -26.30 -13.50
CA SER A 165 -18.72 -27.22 -12.53
C SER A 165 -17.78 -27.59 -11.40
N LYS A 166 -16.46 -27.51 -11.66
CA LYS A 166 -15.42 -27.89 -10.71
C LYS A 166 -14.56 -26.71 -10.28
N GLY A 167 -14.73 -25.54 -10.89
CA GLY A 167 -14.05 -24.30 -10.53
C GLY A 167 -12.54 -24.32 -10.76
N PHE A 168 -12.05 -25.13 -11.72
CA PHE A 168 -10.63 -25.28 -11.99
C PHE A 168 -10.27 -25.15 -13.47
N ILE A 169 -8.97 -25.04 -13.71
CA ILE A 169 -8.36 -24.90 -15.03
C ILE A 169 -7.76 -26.24 -15.44
N ASP A 170 -8.35 -26.86 -16.45
CA ASP A 170 -7.83 -28.06 -17.09
C ASP A 170 -6.85 -27.65 -18.20
N SER A 171 -5.72 -28.35 -18.34
CA SER A 171 -4.69 -28.08 -19.34
C SER A 171 -3.89 -29.34 -19.61
N SER A 172 -3.60 -29.63 -20.87
CA SER A 172 -2.65 -30.69 -21.27
C SER A 172 -1.23 -30.19 -21.46
N ASP A 173 -1.01 -28.87 -21.44
CA ASP A 173 0.31 -28.25 -21.55
C ASP A 173 1.04 -28.27 -20.19
N GLU A 174 2.05 -29.13 -20.08
CA GLU A 174 2.85 -29.32 -18.87
C GLU A 174 3.59 -28.05 -18.44
N ASN A 175 4.09 -27.25 -19.39
CA ASN A 175 4.80 -26.01 -19.10
C ASN A 175 3.86 -24.95 -18.55
N PHE A 176 2.65 -24.85 -19.12
CA PHE A 176 1.59 -24.00 -18.60
C PHE A 176 1.23 -24.41 -17.16
N ILE A 177 0.94 -25.70 -16.92
CA ILE A 177 0.56 -26.21 -15.60
C ILE A 177 1.64 -25.92 -14.56
N LYS A 178 2.90 -26.19 -14.90
CA LYS A 178 4.05 -25.93 -14.01
C LYS A 178 4.10 -24.46 -13.59
N ARG A 179 4.11 -23.54 -14.56
CA ARG A 179 4.15 -22.09 -14.28
C ARG A 179 2.93 -21.62 -13.50
N PHE A 180 1.75 -22.15 -13.81
CA PHE A 180 0.51 -21.81 -13.14
C PHE A 180 0.52 -22.23 -11.66
N ASN A 181 1.02 -23.44 -11.37
CA ASN A 181 1.15 -23.96 -10.02
C ASN A 181 2.22 -23.22 -9.20
N GLU A 182 3.35 -22.87 -9.81
CA GLU A 182 4.37 -22.02 -9.20
C GLU A 182 3.79 -20.67 -8.76
N LEU A 183 3.05 -19.99 -9.66
CA LEU A 183 2.39 -18.72 -9.34
C LEU A 183 1.31 -18.88 -8.26
N THR A 184 0.54 -19.96 -8.30
CA THR A 184 -0.51 -20.23 -7.30
C THR A 184 0.09 -20.48 -5.91
N THR A 185 1.22 -21.18 -5.85
CA THR A 185 1.96 -21.42 -4.60
C THR A 185 2.46 -20.09 -4.01
N GLU A 186 3.06 -19.25 -4.85
CA GLU A 186 3.55 -17.93 -4.42
C GLU A 186 2.42 -17.00 -3.97
N ILE A 187 1.28 -17.01 -4.66
CA ILE A 187 0.07 -16.28 -4.27
C ILE A 187 -0.38 -16.69 -2.86
N ASN A 188 -0.47 -17.99 -2.58
CA ASN A 188 -0.90 -18.49 -1.28
C ASN A 188 0.09 -18.10 -0.17
N ARG A 189 1.40 -18.18 -0.46
CA ARG A 189 2.46 -17.74 0.46
C ARG A 189 2.33 -16.26 0.80
N LEU A 190 2.14 -15.41 -0.20
CA LEU A 190 1.99 -13.96 -0.02
C LEU A 190 0.69 -13.60 0.71
N GLN A 191 -0.40 -14.29 0.42
CA GLN A 191 -1.68 -14.08 1.09
C GLN A 191 -1.59 -14.43 2.59
N ASN A 192 -0.99 -15.58 2.93
CA ASN A 192 -0.77 -15.96 4.33
C ASN A 192 0.13 -14.93 5.04
N ARG A 193 1.17 -14.46 4.35
CA ARG A 193 2.04 -13.42 4.89
C ARG A 193 1.32 -12.09 5.14
N ALA A 194 0.44 -11.67 4.23
CA ALA A 194 -0.37 -10.47 4.40
C ALA A 194 -1.33 -10.60 5.59
N ILE A 195 -1.93 -11.78 5.79
CA ILE A 195 -2.78 -12.08 6.96
C ILE A 195 -1.97 -11.96 8.25
N GLU A 196 -0.78 -12.57 8.33
CA GLU A 196 0.10 -12.46 9.50
C GLU A 196 0.46 -11.01 9.83
N LEU A 197 0.80 -10.22 8.82
CA LEU A 197 1.18 -8.82 9.00
C LEU A 197 -0.02 -7.97 9.43
N THR A 198 -1.20 -8.23 8.87
CA THR A 198 -2.46 -7.60 9.27
C THR A 198 -2.77 -7.87 10.75
N LYS A 199 -2.63 -9.12 11.22
CA LYS A 199 -2.82 -9.46 12.64
C LYS A 199 -1.84 -8.70 13.55
N LYS A 200 -0.57 -8.63 13.15
CA LYS A 200 0.46 -7.88 13.90
C LYS A 200 0.19 -6.37 13.93
N TYR A 201 -0.29 -5.81 12.82
CA TYR A 201 -0.66 -4.40 12.70
C TYR A 201 -1.88 -4.08 13.56
N LEU A 202 -3.03 -4.73 13.28
CA LEU A 202 -4.33 -4.43 13.88
C LEU A 202 -4.53 -5.00 15.29
N GLY A 203 -3.65 -5.90 15.76
CA GLY A 203 -3.78 -6.53 17.09
C GLY A 203 -4.99 -7.46 17.22
N LYS A 204 -5.48 -8.00 16.10
CA LYS A 204 -6.62 -8.92 16.00
C LYS A 204 -6.20 -10.24 15.37
#